data_AF-A0A1T1HD27-F1
#
_entry.id   AF-A0A1T1HD27-F1
#
_cell.length_a   1.000
_cell.length_b   1.000
_cell.length_c   1.000
_cell.angle_alpha   90.00
_cell.angle_beta   90.00
_cell.angle_gamma   90.00
#
_symmetry.space_group_name_H-M   'P 1'
#
loop_
_entity.id
_entity.type
_entity.pdbx_description
1 polymer ?
#
loop_
_entity_poly.entity_id
_entity_poly.type
_entity_poly.pdbx_seq_one_letter_code
_entity_poly.pdbx_strand_id
1 'polypeptide(L)'
;MASLTTEQDGAGTEGSPEEKAIPKGGSLMGRLGLTLVFVLLFSVSLSALLAYFNFEKRHRELISSRLQVMLDEVRLGIDYGTGLGLPVSSLTETGEQLKNLVKADSAIDKAVVYSAQKQRLFQAGSGDLTGLIPPGWFQQVVDESPDSGAHLLIRETDDYLLVAEPLFNTFNVQSGIVVLAYSRGAYQAENAMLMKQQAWQSGLGVLISALVGLGFLWLMMRRLRRQILRLSGSLDLQLQGGATPEDASDVNALQPPDELEARFQLLHDRVQEAQKASSNPSDSRQK
;
A
#
# COMPACT_ATOMS: atom_id res chain seq x y z
N MET A 1 -48.18 81.27 -5.55
CA MET A 1 -48.19 80.70 -4.19
C MET A 1 -46.75 80.23 -3.95
N ALA A 2 -45.86 81.03 -3.35
CA ALA A 2 -45.82 81.37 -1.92
C ALA A 2 -46.01 80.09 -1.09
N SER A 3 -45.07 79.60 -0.28
CA SER A 3 -44.16 80.33 0.59
C SER A 3 -43.14 79.39 1.25
N LEU A 4 -41.90 79.89 1.37
CA LEU A 4 -40.97 79.92 2.52
C LEU A 4 -40.70 78.62 3.33
N THR A 5 -39.46 78.11 3.46
CA THR A 5 -38.21 78.63 4.10
C THR A 5 -38.01 77.97 5.47
N THR A 6 -36.72 77.92 5.89
CA THR A 6 -36.20 77.80 7.27
C THR A 6 -35.57 76.44 7.54
N GLU A 7 -34.24 76.34 7.39
CA GLU A 7 -33.20 76.40 8.45
C GLU A 7 -32.86 74.99 8.93
N GLN A 8 -31.69 74.64 9.45
CA GLN A 8 -30.34 75.20 9.54
C GLN A 8 -29.59 74.17 10.42
N ASP A 9 -28.27 74.11 10.29
CA ASP A 9 -27.32 73.46 11.20
C ASP A 9 -27.36 71.93 11.25
N GLY A 10 -26.25 71.22 11.19
CA GLY A 10 -24.92 71.59 11.63
C GLY A 10 -24.46 70.47 12.57
N ALA A 11 -23.41 69.75 12.19
CA ALA A 11 -22.47 69.06 13.07
C ALA A 11 -21.65 68.08 12.22
N GLY A 12 -20.37 68.40 12.09
CA GLY A 12 -19.38 67.42 11.68
C GLY A 12 -19.29 66.29 12.71
N THR A 13 -19.12 65.09 12.20
CA THR A 13 -18.41 64.02 12.91
C THR A 13 -17.48 63.38 11.91
N GLU A 14 -16.22 63.80 11.96
CA GLU A 14 -15.08 63.03 11.48
C GLU A 14 -15.09 61.69 12.21
N GLY A 15 -15.68 60.68 11.58
CA GLY A 15 -15.50 59.29 11.96
C GLY A 15 -14.31 58.74 11.20
N SER A 16 -13.18 58.60 11.89
CA SER A 16 -11.96 57.94 11.40
C SER A 16 -12.29 56.63 10.66
N PRO A 17 -11.57 56.30 9.57
CA PRO A 17 -11.63 54.96 9.03
C PRO A 17 -11.05 54.01 10.08
N GLU A 18 -11.91 53.20 10.71
CA GLU A 18 -11.51 51.98 11.40
C GLU A 18 -10.80 51.09 10.37
N GLU A 19 -9.49 51.26 10.29
CA GLU A 19 -8.58 50.32 9.66
C GLU A 19 -8.66 49.02 10.46
N LYS A 20 -9.59 48.15 10.05
CA LYS A 20 -9.65 46.76 10.50
C LYS A 20 -8.34 46.09 10.13
N ALA A 21 -7.41 46.10 11.08
CA ALA A 21 -6.21 45.29 11.07
C ALA A 21 -6.62 43.81 10.99
N ILE A 22 -6.56 43.25 9.78
CA ILE A 22 -6.69 41.81 9.56
C ILE A 22 -5.42 41.17 10.13
N PRO A 23 -5.50 40.28 11.14
CA PRO A 23 -4.32 39.58 11.66
C PRO A 23 -3.76 38.62 10.59
N LYS A 24 -2.80 39.12 9.80
CA LYS A 24 -1.98 38.34 8.85
C LYS A 24 -0.93 37.54 9.62
N GLY A 25 -1.32 36.40 10.19
CA GLY A 25 -0.39 35.44 10.81
C GLY A 25 -0.75 33.96 10.63
N GLY A 26 -1.98 33.63 10.24
CA GLY A 26 -2.46 32.25 10.16
C GLY A 26 -2.27 31.52 8.82
N SER A 27 -2.07 32.23 7.70
CA SER A 27 -2.14 31.61 6.37
C SER A 27 -0.88 30.85 5.95
N LEU A 28 0.32 31.30 6.37
CA LEU A 28 1.58 30.61 6.04
C LEU A 28 1.70 29.28 6.81
N MET A 29 1.34 29.29 8.08
CA MET A 29 1.41 28.10 8.94
C MET A 29 0.31 27.09 8.59
N GLY A 30 -0.89 27.55 8.22
CA GLY A 30 -1.95 26.69 7.69
C GLY A 30 -1.59 26.07 6.33
N ARG A 31 -0.94 26.83 5.44
CA ARG A 31 -0.46 26.31 4.15
C ARG A 31 0.62 25.24 4.33
N LEU A 32 1.57 25.43 5.25
CA LEU A 32 2.60 24.43 5.58
C LEU A 32 2.02 23.16 6.22
N GLY A 33 1.05 23.30 7.13
CA GLY A 33 0.35 22.14 7.70
C GLY A 33 -0.43 21.36 6.64
N LEU A 34 -1.12 22.07 5.74
CA LEU A 34 -1.90 21.47 4.66
C LEU A 34 -1.02 20.70 3.67
N THR A 35 0.13 21.27 3.25
CA THR A 35 1.06 20.57 2.36
C THR A 35 1.62 19.31 3.00
N LEU A 36 1.95 19.37 4.30
CA LEU A 36 2.45 18.20 5.03
C LEU A 36 1.41 17.09 5.10
N VAL A 37 0.15 17.41 5.44
CA VAL A 37 -0.96 16.44 5.43
C VAL A 37 -1.17 15.86 4.03
N PHE A 38 -1.13 16.69 3.00
CA PHE A 38 -1.28 16.25 1.62
C PHE A 38 -0.18 15.27 1.19
N VAL A 39 1.08 15.57 1.50
CA VAL A 39 2.22 14.67 1.22
C VAL A 39 2.06 13.35 1.99
N LEU A 40 1.59 13.39 3.23
CA LEU A 40 1.37 12.20 4.06
C LEU A 40 0.25 11.32 3.50
N LEU A 41 -0.89 11.91 3.13
CA LEU A 41 -1.99 11.20 2.47
C LEU A 41 -1.56 10.60 1.14
N PHE A 42 -0.78 11.34 0.36
CA PHE A 42 -0.25 10.86 -0.90
C PHE A 42 0.69 9.66 -0.70
N SER A 43 1.60 9.73 0.28
CA SER A 43 2.50 8.63 0.62
C SER A 43 1.76 7.37 1.06
N VAL A 44 0.75 7.51 1.93
CA VAL A 44 -0.09 6.38 2.38
C VAL A 44 -0.90 5.80 1.22
N SER A 45 -1.50 6.65 0.37
CA SER A 45 -2.26 6.22 -0.79
C SER A 45 -1.39 5.45 -1.79
N LEU A 46 -0.16 5.92 -2.03
CA LEU A 46 0.78 5.25 -2.92
C LEU A 46 1.21 3.89 -2.35
N SER A 47 1.47 3.81 -1.04
CA SER A 47 1.79 2.56 -0.37
C SER A 47 0.66 1.54 -0.47
N ALA A 48 -0.59 1.98 -0.27
CA ALA A 48 -1.77 1.14 -0.43
C ALA A 48 -1.92 0.63 -1.87
N LEU A 49 -1.68 1.48 -2.88
CA LEU A 49 -1.73 1.10 -4.29
C LEU A 49 -0.67 0.03 -4.64
N LEU A 50 0.55 0.20 -4.14
CA LEU A 50 1.62 -0.79 -4.34
C LEU A 50 1.30 -2.12 -3.63
N ALA A 51 0.76 -2.07 -2.42
CA ALA A 51 0.33 -3.26 -1.69
C ALA A 51 -0.77 -4.02 -2.46
N TYR A 52 -1.73 -3.29 -3.04
CA TYR A 52 -2.78 -3.86 -3.88
C TYR A 52 -2.20 -4.57 -5.12
N PHE A 53 -1.29 -3.93 -5.86
CA PHE A 53 -0.68 -4.58 -7.03
C PHE A 53 0.16 -5.80 -6.67
N ASN A 54 0.89 -5.77 -5.56
CA ASN A 54 1.64 -6.93 -5.09
C ASN A 54 0.73 -8.09 -4.68
N PHE A 55 -0.42 -7.80 -4.06
CA PHE A 55 -1.43 -8.80 -3.75
C PHE A 55 -1.97 -9.42 -5.04
N GLU A 56 -2.39 -8.60 -6.00
CA GLU A 56 -2.93 -9.08 -7.29
C GLU A 56 -1.93 -10.00 -8.01
N LYS A 57 -0.65 -9.63 -8.04
CA LYS A 57 0.40 -10.44 -8.66
C LYS A 57 0.60 -11.77 -7.94
N ARG A 58 0.84 -11.76 -6.62
CA ARG A 58 1.05 -12.99 -5.85
C ARG A 58 -0.15 -13.92 -5.91
N HIS A 59 -1.34 -13.35 -5.90
CA HIS A 59 -2.56 -14.12 -5.94
C HIS A 59 -2.72 -14.82 -7.30
N ARG A 60 -2.41 -14.13 -8.40
CA ARG A 60 -2.38 -14.73 -9.74
C ARG A 60 -1.42 -15.91 -9.83
N GLU A 61 -0.23 -15.79 -9.24
CA GLU A 61 0.76 -16.88 -9.18
C GLU A 61 0.26 -18.10 -8.39
N LEU A 62 -0.42 -17.87 -7.27
CA LEU A 62 -1.02 -18.94 -6.46
C LEU A 62 -2.15 -19.67 -7.20
N ILE A 63 -3.04 -18.92 -7.88
CA ILE A 63 -4.10 -19.53 -8.69
C ILE A 63 -3.50 -20.34 -9.82
N SER A 64 -2.53 -19.79 -10.55
CA SER A 64 -1.91 -20.53 -11.66
C SER A 64 -1.27 -21.82 -11.17
N SER A 65 -0.60 -21.81 -10.01
CA SER A 65 -0.02 -23.02 -9.42
C SER A 65 -1.08 -24.05 -9.00
N ARG A 66 -2.18 -23.60 -8.36
CA ARG A 66 -3.27 -24.50 -7.98
C ARG A 66 -3.96 -25.12 -9.19
N LEU A 67 -4.26 -24.30 -10.20
CA LEU A 67 -4.87 -24.77 -11.44
C LEU A 67 -3.90 -25.71 -12.17
N GLN A 68 -2.60 -25.42 -12.18
CA GLN A 68 -1.59 -26.32 -12.73
C GLN A 68 -1.70 -27.72 -12.14
N VAL A 69 -1.70 -27.82 -10.81
CA VAL A 69 -1.79 -29.12 -10.12
C VAL A 69 -3.09 -29.85 -10.46
N MET A 70 -4.19 -29.12 -10.57
CA MET A 70 -5.48 -29.71 -10.95
C MET A 70 -5.50 -30.19 -12.41
N LEU A 71 -4.89 -29.44 -13.33
CA LEU A 71 -4.76 -29.87 -14.72
C LEU A 71 -3.79 -31.05 -14.85
N ASP A 72 -2.67 -31.05 -14.11
CA ASP A 72 -1.68 -32.14 -14.08
C ASP A 72 -2.34 -33.47 -13.68
N GLU A 73 -3.27 -33.46 -12.71
CA GLU A 73 -4.00 -34.67 -12.29
C GLU A 73 -4.93 -35.20 -13.39
N VAL A 74 -5.67 -34.30 -14.06
CA VAL A 74 -6.52 -34.67 -15.20
C VAL A 74 -5.68 -35.17 -16.37
N ARG A 75 -4.56 -34.50 -16.66
CA ARG A 75 -3.61 -34.88 -17.68
C ARG A 75 -3.03 -36.26 -17.39
N LEU A 76 -2.60 -36.53 -16.16
CA LEU A 76 -2.03 -37.82 -15.79
C LEU A 76 -3.02 -38.97 -16.08
N GLY A 77 -4.31 -38.77 -15.80
CA GLY A 77 -5.36 -39.71 -16.16
C GLY A 77 -5.49 -39.94 -17.67
N ILE A 78 -5.36 -38.87 -18.46
CA ILE A 78 -5.40 -38.93 -19.93
C ILE A 78 -4.13 -39.59 -20.49
N ASP A 79 -2.96 -39.23 -19.99
CA ASP A 79 -1.66 -39.77 -20.40
C ASP A 79 -1.59 -41.28 -20.11
N TYR A 80 -2.14 -41.73 -18.97
CA TYR A 80 -2.25 -43.16 -18.67
C TYR A 80 -3.16 -43.89 -19.66
N GLY A 81 -4.34 -43.33 -19.97
CA GLY A 81 -5.27 -43.94 -20.92
C GLY A 81 -4.74 -43.98 -22.35
N THR A 82 -4.12 -42.89 -22.81
CA THR A 82 -3.51 -42.80 -24.14
C THR A 82 -2.23 -43.63 -24.26
N GLY A 83 -1.50 -43.82 -23.16
CA GLY A 83 -0.35 -44.73 -23.09
C GLY A 83 -0.72 -46.19 -23.37
N LEU A 84 -1.97 -46.58 -23.12
CA LEU A 84 -2.52 -47.89 -23.49
C LEU A 84 -3.01 -47.95 -24.95
N GLY A 85 -2.80 -46.89 -25.73
CA GLY A 85 -3.24 -46.77 -27.12
C GLY A 85 -4.72 -46.42 -27.29
N LEU A 86 -5.42 -46.06 -26.21
CA LEU A 86 -6.83 -45.69 -26.27
C LEU A 86 -6.96 -44.24 -26.77
N PRO A 87 -7.90 -43.96 -27.69
CA PRO A 87 -8.17 -42.58 -28.09
C PRO A 87 -8.76 -41.80 -26.92
N VAL A 88 -8.41 -40.52 -26.78
CA VAL A 88 -8.91 -39.65 -25.69
C VAL A 88 -10.44 -39.67 -25.60
N SER A 89 -11.14 -39.75 -26.74
CA SER A 89 -12.60 -39.84 -26.82
C SER A 89 -13.21 -41.06 -26.12
N SER A 90 -12.44 -42.12 -25.88
CA SER A 90 -12.89 -43.34 -25.19
C SER A 90 -12.70 -43.30 -23.67
N LEU A 91 -11.99 -42.30 -23.14
CA LEU A 91 -11.66 -42.15 -21.74
C LEU A 91 -12.85 -41.57 -20.95
N THR A 92 -13.91 -42.36 -20.79
CA THR A 92 -15.14 -41.93 -20.10
C THR A 92 -14.86 -41.47 -18.66
N GLU A 93 -13.87 -42.09 -18.00
CA GLU A 93 -13.41 -41.72 -16.66
C GLU A 93 -12.93 -40.26 -16.58
N THR A 94 -12.25 -39.77 -17.62
CA THR A 94 -11.80 -38.37 -17.70
C THR A 94 -13.00 -37.42 -17.65
N GLY A 95 -14.12 -37.77 -18.29
CA GLY A 95 -15.34 -36.99 -18.23
C GLY A 95 -15.93 -36.90 -16.82
N GLU A 96 -15.90 -37.98 -16.04
CA GLU A 96 -16.38 -37.99 -14.65
C GLU A 96 -15.42 -37.25 -13.71
N GLN A 97 -14.11 -37.41 -13.89
CA GLN A 97 -13.10 -36.62 -13.17
C GLN A 97 -13.28 -35.12 -13.39
N LEU A 98 -13.53 -34.71 -14.63
CA LEU A 98 -13.75 -33.30 -14.98
C LEU A 98 -15.04 -32.75 -14.33
N LYS A 99 -16.11 -33.55 -14.26
CA LYS A 99 -17.34 -33.18 -13.54
C LYS A 99 -17.10 -33.06 -12.03
N ASN A 100 -16.34 -33.97 -11.45
CA ASN A 100 -16.01 -33.92 -10.03
C ASN A 100 -15.14 -32.72 -9.71
N LEU A 101 -14.20 -32.35 -10.59
CA LEU A 101 -13.37 -31.16 -10.44
C LEU A 101 -14.22 -29.88 -10.40
N VAL A 102 -15.15 -29.71 -11.36
CA VAL A 102 -16.09 -28.57 -11.40
C VAL A 102 -17.03 -28.55 -10.18
N LYS A 103 -17.43 -29.72 -9.65
CA LYS A 103 -18.25 -29.79 -8.44
C LYS A 103 -17.47 -29.49 -7.16
N ALA A 104 -16.20 -29.88 -7.10
CA ALA A 104 -15.35 -29.72 -5.93
C ALA A 104 -14.90 -28.28 -5.74
N ASP A 105 -14.75 -27.51 -6.82
CA ASP A 105 -14.32 -26.12 -6.78
C ASP A 105 -15.36 -25.21 -7.44
N SER A 106 -16.08 -24.45 -6.62
CA SER A 106 -17.11 -23.51 -7.08
C SER A 106 -16.60 -22.37 -7.95
N ALA A 107 -15.29 -22.14 -7.99
CA ALA A 107 -14.72 -21.09 -8.82
C ALA A 107 -14.35 -21.59 -10.24
N ILE A 108 -14.27 -22.91 -10.45
CA ILE A 108 -14.20 -23.52 -11.79
C ILE A 108 -15.64 -23.61 -12.32
N ASP A 109 -15.99 -22.74 -13.27
CA ASP A 109 -17.33 -22.73 -13.83
C ASP A 109 -17.47 -23.77 -14.96
N LYS A 110 -16.40 -23.95 -15.75
CA LYS A 110 -16.42 -24.86 -16.91
C LYS A 110 -15.08 -25.54 -17.07
N ALA A 111 -15.13 -26.76 -17.58
CA ALA A 111 -13.97 -27.55 -17.91
C ALA A 111 -14.25 -28.37 -19.16
N VAL A 112 -13.35 -28.34 -20.14
CA VAL A 112 -13.58 -28.92 -21.45
C VAL A 112 -12.31 -29.56 -21.99
N VAL A 113 -12.43 -30.75 -22.55
CA VAL A 113 -11.35 -31.42 -23.29
C VAL A 113 -11.65 -31.33 -24.78
N TYR A 114 -10.72 -30.78 -25.55
CA TYR A 114 -10.79 -30.72 -27.00
C TYR A 114 -9.78 -31.69 -27.63
N SER A 115 -10.16 -32.28 -28.75
CA SER A 115 -9.26 -33.00 -29.65
C SER A 115 -8.37 -32.04 -30.43
N ALA A 116 -7.27 -32.55 -31.01
CA ALA A 116 -6.42 -31.82 -31.93
C ALA A 116 -7.20 -31.20 -33.12
N GLN A 117 -8.32 -31.82 -33.52
CA GLN A 117 -9.21 -31.30 -34.58
C GLN A 117 -10.21 -30.25 -34.07
N LYS A 118 -10.01 -29.67 -32.88
CA LYS A 118 -10.90 -28.69 -32.23
C LYS A 118 -12.30 -29.22 -31.94
N GLN A 119 -12.46 -30.54 -31.92
CA GLN A 119 -13.71 -31.19 -31.54
C GLN A 119 -13.77 -31.36 -30.03
N ARG A 120 -14.88 -30.97 -29.41
CA ARG A 120 -15.11 -31.14 -27.98
C ARG A 120 -15.35 -32.62 -27.67
N LEU A 121 -14.48 -33.21 -26.84
CA LEU A 121 -14.57 -34.60 -26.42
C LEU A 121 -15.38 -34.73 -25.12
N PHE A 122 -15.02 -33.94 -24.11
CA PHE A 122 -15.69 -33.93 -22.80
C PHE A 122 -15.95 -32.51 -22.34
N GLN A 123 -17.02 -32.35 -21.55
CA GLN A 123 -17.37 -31.08 -20.93
C GLN A 123 -17.99 -31.30 -19.55
N ALA A 124 -17.59 -30.46 -18.62
CA ALA A 124 -18.22 -30.24 -17.33
C ALA A 124 -18.55 -28.75 -17.16
N GLY A 125 -19.64 -28.47 -16.43
CA GLY A 125 -20.16 -27.11 -16.26
C GLY A 125 -21.14 -26.68 -17.36
N SER A 126 -21.68 -25.47 -17.21
CA SER A 126 -22.77 -24.94 -18.05
C SER A 126 -22.28 -23.93 -19.08
N GLY A 127 -22.65 -24.13 -20.35
CA GLY A 127 -22.34 -23.22 -21.46
C GLY A 127 -21.14 -23.63 -22.33
N ASP A 128 -20.96 -22.97 -23.47
CA ASP A 128 -19.92 -23.32 -24.45
C ASP A 128 -18.67 -22.44 -24.29
N LEU A 129 -17.48 -23.02 -24.44
CA LEU A 129 -16.18 -22.33 -24.43
C LEU A 129 -15.60 -22.14 -25.85
N THR A 130 -16.23 -22.70 -26.87
CA THR A 130 -15.66 -22.84 -28.22
C THR A 130 -15.30 -21.49 -28.89
N GLY A 131 -15.94 -20.39 -28.50
CA GLY A 131 -15.63 -19.03 -29.00
C GLY A 131 -14.59 -18.25 -28.17
N LEU A 132 -14.26 -18.71 -26.98
CA LEU A 132 -13.36 -18.03 -26.04
C LEU A 132 -11.91 -18.51 -26.19
N ILE A 133 -11.73 -19.68 -26.79
CA ILE A 133 -10.43 -20.36 -26.92
C ILE A 133 -9.65 -19.78 -28.11
N PRO A 134 -8.43 -19.29 -27.89
CA PRO A 134 -7.58 -18.80 -28.97
C PRO A 134 -7.25 -19.92 -29.97
N PRO A 135 -7.30 -19.66 -31.28
CA PRO A 135 -6.96 -20.68 -32.27
C PRO A 135 -5.49 -21.12 -32.19
N GLY A 136 -4.61 -20.28 -31.61
CA GLY A 136 -3.19 -20.58 -31.40
C GLY A 136 -2.92 -21.67 -30.36
N TRP A 137 -3.87 -21.99 -29.47
CA TRP A 137 -3.69 -23.06 -28.47
C TRP A 137 -3.68 -24.46 -29.06
N PHE A 138 -4.17 -24.61 -30.28
CA PHE A 138 -4.16 -25.86 -31.03
C PHE A 138 -2.95 -25.98 -31.95
N GLN A 139 -2.06 -24.98 -31.99
CA GLN A 139 -0.82 -25.06 -32.74
C GLN A 139 0.22 -25.78 -31.90
N GLN A 140 0.87 -26.77 -32.50
CA GLN A 140 1.82 -27.65 -31.85
C GLN A 140 2.97 -26.81 -31.28
N VAL A 141 3.09 -26.73 -29.95
CA VAL A 141 4.23 -26.09 -29.27
C VAL A 141 5.41 -27.07 -29.40
N VAL A 142 6.08 -27.05 -30.55
CA VAL A 142 7.22 -27.95 -30.87
C VAL A 142 8.55 -27.33 -30.44
N ASP A 143 8.60 -26.02 -30.17
CA ASP A 143 9.87 -25.27 -30.13
C ASP A 143 10.42 -24.89 -28.75
N GLU A 144 9.85 -25.36 -27.64
CA GLU A 144 10.46 -25.17 -26.32
C GLU A 144 10.77 -26.51 -25.66
N SER A 145 12.00 -26.60 -25.16
CA SER A 145 12.69 -27.84 -24.82
C SER A 145 11.88 -28.75 -23.87
N PRO A 146 11.93 -30.08 -24.05
CA PRO A 146 11.17 -31.06 -23.26
C PRO A 146 11.54 -31.13 -21.77
N ASP A 147 12.45 -30.28 -21.30
CA ASP A 147 12.93 -30.19 -19.91
C ASP A 147 12.26 -29.05 -19.10
N SER A 148 11.44 -28.20 -19.74
CA SER A 148 10.55 -27.27 -19.01
C SER A 148 9.14 -27.85 -19.02
N GLY A 149 8.66 -28.27 -17.84
CA GLY A 149 7.32 -28.83 -17.63
C GLY A 149 6.25 -28.01 -18.34
N ALA A 150 5.27 -28.72 -18.91
CA ALA A 150 4.26 -28.19 -19.85
C ALA A 150 3.87 -26.74 -19.60
N HIS A 151 4.12 -25.90 -20.61
CA HIS A 151 3.77 -24.50 -20.59
C HIS A 151 2.24 -24.36 -20.53
N LEU A 152 1.73 -24.05 -19.33
CA LEU A 152 0.34 -23.66 -19.14
C LEU A 152 -0.02 -22.49 -20.06
N LEU A 153 -1.07 -22.67 -20.84
CA LEU A 153 -1.61 -21.66 -21.73
C LEU A 153 -2.66 -20.87 -20.95
N ILE A 154 -2.31 -19.66 -20.50
CA ILE A 154 -3.18 -18.82 -19.70
C ILE A 154 -3.70 -17.66 -20.55
N ARG A 155 -5.02 -17.41 -20.50
CA ARG A 155 -5.64 -16.23 -21.10
C ARG A 155 -6.73 -15.66 -20.21
N GLU A 156 -6.70 -14.34 -20.04
CA GLU A 156 -7.76 -13.62 -19.35
C GLU A 156 -8.78 -13.11 -20.36
N THR A 157 -10.05 -13.31 -20.03
CA THR A 157 -11.21 -12.69 -20.68
C THR A 157 -11.94 -11.84 -19.65
N ASP A 158 -12.96 -11.10 -20.08
CA ASP A 158 -13.76 -10.24 -19.19
C ASP A 158 -14.36 -11.03 -18.01
N ASP A 159 -14.92 -12.21 -18.29
CA ASP A 159 -15.63 -13.03 -17.31
C ASP A 159 -14.81 -14.20 -16.74
N TYR A 160 -13.79 -14.67 -17.49
CA TYR A 160 -13.07 -15.91 -17.17
C TYR A 160 -11.56 -15.77 -17.25
N LEU A 161 -10.87 -16.43 -16.32
CA LEU A 161 -9.48 -16.82 -16.47
C LEU A 161 -9.45 -18.22 -17.10
N LEU A 162 -9.04 -18.30 -18.35
CA LEU A 162 -8.89 -19.55 -19.08
C LEU A 162 -7.48 -20.10 -18.86
N VAL A 163 -7.39 -21.33 -18.42
CA VAL A 163 -6.13 -22.07 -18.28
C VAL A 163 -6.24 -23.34 -19.11
N ALA A 164 -5.30 -23.56 -19.99
CA ALA A 164 -5.26 -24.74 -20.82
C ALA A 164 -3.91 -25.43 -20.76
N GLU A 165 -3.96 -26.75 -20.92
CA GLU A 165 -2.77 -27.58 -21.01
C GLU A 165 -2.86 -28.48 -22.24
N PRO A 166 -1.80 -28.52 -23.08
CA PRO A 166 -1.74 -29.43 -24.20
C PRO A 166 -1.61 -30.87 -23.74
N LEU A 167 -2.38 -31.75 -24.39
CA LEU A 167 -2.36 -33.18 -24.16
C LEU A 167 -1.50 -33.84 -25.22
N PHE A 168 -0.48 -34.59 -24.81
CA PHE A 168 0.43 -35.31 -25.71
C PHE A 168 0.25 -36.81 -25.55
N ASN A 169 0.36 -37.55 -26.65
CA ASN A 169 0.45 -39.00 -26.57
C ASN A 169 1.90 -39.46 -26.30
N THR A 170 2.09 -40.77 -26.16
CA THR A 170 3.40 -41.42 -25.99
C THR A 170 4.38 -41.20 -27.16
N PHE A 171 3.89 -40.74 -28.31
CA PHE A 171 4.69 -40.36 -29.47
C PHE A 171 5.05 -38.86 -29.48
N ASN A 172 4.77 -38.16 -28.38
CA ASN A 172 4.95 -36.71 -28.24
C ASN A 172 4.15 -35.89 -29.28
N VAL A 173 3.03 -36.44 -29.78
CA VAL A 173 2.11 -35.78 -30.69
C VAL A 173 0.95 -35.21 -29.89
N GLN A 174 0.67 -33.92 -30.07
CA GLN A 174 -0.45 -33.25 -29.43
C GLN A 174 -1.77 -33.90 -29.88
N SER A 175 -2.44 -34.57 -28.95
CA SER A 175 -3.72 -35.26 -29.16
C SER A 175 -4.92 -34.38 -28.82
N GLY A 176 -4.69 -33.30 -28.07
CA GLY A 176 -5.74 -32.38 -27.67
C GLY A 176 -5.27 -31.26 -26.76
N ILE A 177 -6.23 -30.60 -26.13
CA ILE A 177 -6.02 -29.66 -25.02
C ILE A 177 -7.10 -29.87 -23.96
N VAL A 178 -6.74 -29.75 -22.69
CA VAL A 178 -7.71 -29.58 -21.60
C VAL A 178 -7.78 -28.09 -21.27
N VAL A 179 -8.99 -27.57 -21.08
CA VAL A 179 -9.24 -26.15 -20.80
C VAL A 179 -10.12 -26.04 -19.57
N LEU A 180 -9.68 -25.28 -18.57
CA LEU A 180 -10.47 -24.85 -17.43
C LEU A 180 -10.83 -23.37 -17.59
N ALA A 181 -12.09 -23.05 -17.37
CA ALA A 181 -12.58 -21.68 -17.30
C ALA A 181 -12.94 -21.36 -15.85
N TYR A 182 -12.12 -20.51 -15.27
CA TYR A 182 -12.26 -20.07 -13.90
C TYR A 182 -13.05 -18.76 -13.88
N SER A 183 -14.17 -18.71 -13.15
CA SER A 183 -15.03 -17.52 -13.15
C SER A 183 -14.41 -16.41 -12.32
N ARG A 184 -14.25 -15.24 -12.93
CA ARG A 184 -13.69 -14.07 -12.25
C ARG A 184 -14.66 -13.52 -11.19
N GLY A 185 -15.97 -13.69 -11.41
CA GLY A 185 -17.02 -13.23 -10.50
C GLY A 185 -17.07 -13.99 -9.18
N ALA A 186 -17.08 -15.33 -9.20
CA ALA A 186 -17.05 -16.13 -7.97
C ALA A 186 -15.77 -15.84 -7.16
N TYR A 187 -14.66 -15.70 -7.88
CA TYR A 187 -13.37 -15.31 -7.34
C TYR A 187 -13.35 -13.92 -6.68
N GLN A 188 -13.90 -12.90 -7.33
CA GLN A 188 -13.98 -11.56 -6.76
C GLN A 188 -14.93 -11.52 -5.55
N ALA A 189 -16.01 -12.30 -5.55
CA ALA A 189 -16.96 -12.32 -4.44
C ALA A 189 -16.34 -12.91 -3.16
N GLU A 190 -15.63 -14.03 -3.28
CA GLU A 190 -14.97 -14.70 -2.14
C GLU A 190 -13.84 -13.83 -1.57
N ASN A 191 -13.05 -13.21 -2.46
CA ASN A 191 -11.98 -12.31 -2.07
C ASN A 191 -12.46 -10.93 -1.60
N ALA A 192 -13.60 -10.42 -2.07
CA ALA A 192 -14.15 -9.15 -1.62
C ALA A 192 -14.46 -9.18 -0.12
N MET A 193 -14.84 -10.35 0.41
CA MET A 193 -15.07 -10.53 1.84
C MET A 193 -13.77 -10.44 2.64
N LEU A 194 -12.71 -11.12 2.18
CA LEU A 194 -11.37 -11.07 2.79
C LEU A 194 -10.75 -9.67 2.69
N MET A 195 -10.86 -9.04 1.51
CA MET A 195 -10.44 -7.66 1.24
C MET A 195 -11.17 -6.68 2.16
N LYS A 196 -12.48 -6.81 2.34
CA LYS A 196 -13.25 -5.94 3.24
C LYS A 196 -12.77 -6.07 4.68
N GLN A 197 -12.48 -7.28 5.13
CA GLN A 197 -11.96 -7.53 6.48
C GLN A 197 -10.56 -6.94 6.67
N GLN A 198 -9.67 -7.15 5.70
CA GLN A 198 -8.32 -6.60 5.74
C GLN A 198 -8.31 -5.08 5.61
N ALA A 199 -9.11 -4.51 4.71
CA ALA A 199 -9.27 -3.06 4.56
C ALA A 199 -9.81 -2.43 5.85
N TRP A 200 -10.70 -3.11 6.57
CA TRP A 200 -11.18 -2.64 7.87
C TRP A 200 -10.04 -2.60 8.90
N GLN A 201 -9.25 -3.68 9.00
CA GLN A 201 -8.12 -3.74 9.93
C GLN A 201 -7.01 -2.73 9.59
N SER A 202 -6.61 -2.64 8.33
CA SER A 202 -5.60 -1.67 7.89
C SER A 202 -6.11 -0.23 7.96
N GLY A 203 -7.39 0.00 7.61
CA GLY A 203 -8.03 1.30 7.71
C GLY A 203 -8.05 1.82 9.14
N LEU A 204 -8.35 0.95 10.12
CA LEU A 204 -8.27 1.29 11.53
C LEU A 204 -6.84 1.69 11.93
N GLY A 205 -5.83 0.93 11.48
CA GLY A 205 -4.42 1.23 11.76
C GLY A 205 -3.96 2.57 11.21
N VAL A 206 -4.33 2.90 9.96
CA VAL A 206 -4.04 4.21 9.33
C VAL A 206 -4.77 5.34 10.07
N LEU A 207 -6.01 5.12 10.49
CA LEU A 207 -6.77 6.12 11.23
C LEU A 207 -6.13 6.40 12.60
N ILE A 208 -5.70 5.35 13.30
CA ILE A 208 -4.97 5.49 14.57
C ILE A 208 -3.64 6.21 14.35
N SER A 209 -2.84 5.83 13.35
CA SER A 209 -1.55 6.49 13.09
C SER A 209 -1.72 7.96 12.70
N ALA A 210 -2.77 8.29 11.94
CA ALA A 210 -3.12 9.67 11.60
C ALA A 210 -3.51 10.48 12.84
N LEU A 211 -4.34 9.92 13.73
CA LEU A 211 -4.71 10.57 15.00
C LEU A 211 -3.49 10.78 15.90
N VAL A 212 -2.61 9.79 15.99
CA VAL A 212 -1.35 9.88 16.76
C VAL A 212 -0.44 10.96 16.18
N GLY A 213 -0.26 11.00 14.85
CA GLY A 213 0.51 12.03 14.17
C GLY A 213 -0.04 13.44 14.39
N LEU A 214 -1.36 13.60 14.29
CA LEU A 214 -2.03 14.86 14.54
C LEU A 214 -1.89 15.29 16.01
N GLY A 215 -2.04 14.35 16.94
CA GLY A 215 -1.83 14.58 18.38
C GLY A 215 -0.40 15.03 18.67
N PHE A 216 0.59 14.41 18.03
CA PHE A 216 2.01 14.78 18.17
C PHE A 216 2.27 16.19 17.64
N LEU A 217 1.74 16.53 16.45
CA LEU A 217 1.84 17.86 15.86
C LEU A 217 1.21 18.93 16.79
N TRP A 218 0.02 18.64 17.32
CA TRP A 218 -0.68 19.53 18.24
C TRP A 218 0.13 19.75 19.53
N LEU A 219 0.72 18.69 20.08
CA LEU A 219 1.56 18.77 21.26
C LEU A 219 2.84 19.59 21.01
N MET A 220 3.48 19.39 19.87
CA MET A 220 4.65 20.18 19.46
C MET A 220 4.29 21.67 19.32
N MET A 221 3.15 21.98 18.71
CA MET A 221 2.62 23.35 18.58
C MET A 221 2.35 23.99 19.95
N ARG A 222 1.78 23.23 20.89
CA ARG A 222 1.55 23.71 22.26
C ARG A 222 2.86 23.99 23.00
N ARG A 223 3.93 23.26 22.69
CA ARG A 223 5.27 23.49 23.26
C ARG A 223 5.95 24.70 22.61
N LEU A 224 5.87 24.84 21.29
CA LEU A 224 6.40 25.98 20.53
C LEU A 224 5.73 27.30 20.93
N ARG A 225 4.40 27.34 21.08
CA ARG A 225 3.70 28.53 21.60
C ARG A 225 4.23 28.97 22.96
N ARG A 226 4.50 28.02 23.86
CA ARG A 226 5.08 28.32 25.18
C ARG A 226 6.49 28.89 25.08
N GLN A 227 7.29 28.49 24.08
CA GLN A 227 8.62 29.04 23.85
C GLN A 227 8.56 30.44 23.23
N ILE A 228 7.65 30.66 22.27
CA ILE A 228 7.44 31.98 21.64
C ILE A 228 6.97 33.01 22.68
N LEU A 229 6.07 32.64 23.60
CA LEU A 229 5.62 33.53 24.68
C LEU A 229 6.76 33.93 25.64
N ARG A 230 7.73 33.04 25.88
CA ARG A 230 8.91 33.36 26.70
C ARG A 230 9.85 34.31 25.98
N LEU A 231 10.06 34.09 24.67
CA LEU A 231 10.88 34.96 23.84
C LEU A 231 10.26 36.35 23.68
N SER A 232 8.95 36.44 23.48
CA SER A 232 8.27 37.74 23.43
C SER A 232 8.36 38.50 24.75
N GLY A 233 8.27 37.82 25.89
CA GLY A 233 8.41 38.44 27.22
C GLY A 233 9.81 39.01 27.47
N SER A 234 10.87 38.31 27.06
CA SER A 234 12.24 38.82 27.20
C SER A 234 12.55 39.97 26.25
N LEU A 235 12.00 39.96 25.03
CA LEU A 235 12.16 41.07 24.09
C LEU A 235 11.38 42.31 24.55
N ASP A 236 10.17 42.15 25.08
CA ASP A 236 9.37 43.27 25.59
C ASP A 236 10.01 43.90 26.84
N LEU A 237 10.62 43.09 27.71
CA LEU A 237 11.43 43.59 28.83
C LEU A 237 12.72 44.30 28.39
N GLN A 238 13.36 43.89 27.28
CA GLN A 238 14.51 44.60 26.71
C GLN A 238 14.11 45.88 25.96
N LEU A 239 12.92 45.91 25.35
CA LEU A 239 12.38 47.10 24.67
C LEU A 239 11.82 48.11 25.67
N GLN A 240 11.22 47.68 26.79
CA GLN A 240 10.76 48.55 27.88
C GLN A 240 11.86 48.88 28.90
N GLY A 241 12.90 48.04 29.03
CA GLY A 241 14.05 48.24 29.93
C GLY A 241 15.15 49.14 29.37
N GLY A 242 14.88 49.90 28.31
CA GLY A 242 15.81 50.86 27.70
C GLY A 242 15.78 52.26 28.31
N ALA A 243 15.17 52.48 29.48
CA ALA A 243 15.23 53.78 30.17
C ALA A 243 14.89 53.69 31.68
N THR A 244 15.85 53.22 32.49
CA THR A 244 16.04 53.81 33.84
C THR A 244 17.50 53.64 34.25
N PRO A 245 18.30 54.72 34.21
CA PRO A 245 19.65 54.75 34.74
C PRO A 245 19.59 55.12 36.22
N GLU A 246 19.50 54.14 37.13
CA GLU A 246 19.77 54.34 38.57
C GLU A 246 19.62 53.00 39.30
N ASP A 247 20.64 52.15 39.22
CA ASP A 247 21.10 51.32 40.35
C ASP A 247 22.32 50.51 39.88
N ALA A 248 23.40 51.25 39.65
CA ALA A 248 24.74 50.70 39.65
C ALA A 248 25.19 50.56 41.11
N SER A 249 24.62 49.63 41.86
CA SER A 249 25.12 49.13 43.15
C SER A 249 24.37 47.84 43.48
N ASP A 250 25.08 46.79 43.89
CA ASP A 250 24.54 45.55 44.48
C ASP A 250 24.09 44.36 43.59
N VAL A 251 24.74 44.13 42.44
CA VAL A 251 24.89 42.75 41.92
C VAL A 251 26.32 42.48 41.47
N ASN A 252 27.25 42.62 42.42
CA ASN A 252 28.59 42.06 42.31
C ASN A 252 28.82 40.96 43.36
N ALA A 253 27.84 40.07 43.51
CA ALA A 253 28.07 38.75 44.10
C ALA A 253 28.62 37.85 43.01
N LEU A 254 29.91 38.01 42.74
CA LEU A 254 30.72 37.13 41.92
C LEU A 254 30.57 35.69 42.41
N GLN A 255 29.84 34.85 41.66
CA GLN A 255 30.21 33.45 41.59
C GLN A 255 31.61 33.39 40.96
N PRO A 256 32.61 32.83 41.66
CA PRO A 256 33.97 32.81 41.14
C PRO A 256 33.97 32.01 39.82
N PRO A 257 34.55 32.56 38.73
CA PRO A 257 34.60 31.90 37.42
C PRO A 257 35.27 30.51 37.46
N ASP A 258 36.04 30.22 38.51
CA ASP A 258 36.76 28.96 38.70
C ASP A 258 35.85 27.73 38.89
N GLU A 259 34.63 27.89 39.40
CA GLU A 259 33.76 26.72 39.67
C GLU A 259 33.16 26.15 38.37
N LEU A 260 32.91 27.01 37.38
CA LEU A 260 32.41 26.62 36.06
C LEU A 260 33.53 26.00 35.22
N GLU A 261 34.74 26.55 35.29
CA GLU A 261 35.96 26.00 34.68
C GLU A 261 36.29 24.60 35.24
N ALA A 262 36.23 24.44 36.58
CA ALA A 262 36.48 23.16 37.23
C ALA A 262 35.47 22.07 36.84
N ARG A 263 34.19 22.42 36.68
CA ARG A 263 33.16 21.49 36.21
C ARG A 263 33.36 21.09 34.75
N PHE A 264 33.83 22.02 33.91
CA PHE A 264 34.12 21.72 32.51
C PHE A 264 35.32 20.80 32.36
N GLN A 265 36.40 21.01 33.14
CA GLN A 265 37.57 20.14 33.12
C GLN A 265 37.23 18.71 33.59
N LEU A 266 36.46 18.58 34.67
CA LEU A 266 36.03 17.28 35.19
C LEU A 266 35.18 16.50 34.18
N LEU A 267 34.32 17.20 33.42
CA LEU A 267 33.52 16.58 32.38
C LEU A 267 34.38 16.12 31.19
N HIS A 268 35.41 16.90 30.83
CA HIS A 268 36.31 16.58 29.74
C HIS A 268 37.17 15.34 30.03
N ASP A 269 37.69 15.23 31.26
CA ASP A 269 38.45 14.06 31.71
C ASP A 269 37.60 12.78 31.69
N ARG A 270 36.35 12.84 32.15
CA ARG A 270 35.44 11.67 32.11
C ARG A 270 35.15 11.20 30.69
N VAL A 271 35.02 12.11 29.73
CA VAL A 271 34.77 11.76 28.33
C VAL A 271 35.99 11.08 27.72
N GLN A 272 37.21 11.55 28.02
CA GLN A 272 38.42 10.89 27.56
C GLN A 272 38.63 9.50 28.18
N GLU A 273 38.32 9.34 29.47
CA GLU A 273 38.41 8.05 30.15
C GLU A 273 37.44 7.02 29.56
N ALA A 274 36.20 7.43 29.29
CA ALA A 274 35.21 6.59 28.63
C ALA A 274 35.60 6.21 27.20
N GLN A 275 36.22 7.14 26.45
CA GLN A 275 36.73 6.84 25.11
C GLN A 275 37.89 5.83 25.16
N LYS A 276 38.85 5.98 26.08
CA LYS A 276 39.95 5.04 26.27
C LYS A 276 39.47 3.65 26.70
N ALA A 277 38.49 3.59 27.59
CA ALA A 277 37.85 2.34 28.01
C ALA A 277 37.13 1.63 26.85
N SER A 278 36.51 2.39 25.93
CA SER A 278 35.85 1.84 24.74
C SER A 278 36.82 1.36 23.66
N SER A 279 38.03 1.92 23.59
CA SER A 279 39.03 1.59 22.56
C SER A 279 39.91 0.39 22.90
N ASN A 280 39.78 -0.21 24.09
CA ASN A 280 40.59 -1.37 24.49
C ASN A 280 39.76 -2.61 24.88
N PRO A 281 38.97 -3.21 23.96
CA PRO A 281 38.14 -4.39 24.25
C PRO A 281 38.92 -5.73 24.27
N SER A 282 40.24 -5.72 24.41
CA SER A 282 41.10 -6.86 24.03
C SER A 282 41.78 -7.58 25.20
N ASP A 283 41.15 -7.73 26.36
CA ASP A 283 41.78 -8.53 27.44
C ASP A 283 40.84 -9.19 28.48
N SER A 284 39.67 -9.68 28.04
CA SER A 284 38.77 -10.43 28.95
C SER A 284 38.21 -11.71 28.32
N ARG A 285 39.08 -12.53 27.73
CA ARG A 285 38.82 -13.96 27.47
C ARG A 285 40.07 -14.81 27.70
N GLN A 286 40.44 -15.01 28.96
CA GLN A 286 41.15 -16.21 29.40
C GLN A 286 40.77 -16.52 30.85
N LYS A 287 39.75 -17.36 31.02
CA LYS A 287 39.63 -18.39 32.05
C LYS A 287 38.59 -19.40 31.61
#